data_AF-A0A351AQV9-F1
#
_entry.id   AF-A0A351AQV9-F1
#
_cell.length_a   1.000
_cell.length_b   1.000
_cell.length_c   1.000
_cell.angle_alpha   90.00
_cell.angle_beta   90.00
_cell.angle_gamma   90.00
#
_symmetry.space_group_name_H-M   'P 1'
#
loop_
_entity.id
_entity.type
_entity.pdbx_description
1 polymer ?
#
loop_
_entity_poly.entity_id
_entity_poly.type
_entity_poly.pdbx_seq_one_letter_code
_entity_poly.pdbx_strand_id
1 'polypeptide(L)'
;MRKCLTALVLLMSVAVSAKDFKDVPKAWKWVGKNEVALTYDHSFTGNKDFSVNAVTGKVTEGICYPAKFTEFPFRPEGAVNLTYSPDSTKMAFTRDNNLWVVDIATKGETQLTFDGSDVILNGYSSWVYYEEILGRPTHYRAFWWSPDSRKIGFYRFDNSEVPVFPIYSPFAEDADRSGMGLAYSQNAGAAVALPNVSPT
;
A
#
# COMPACT_ATOMS: atom_id res chain seq x y z
N MET A 1 4.57 12.29 76.57
CA MET A 1 4.21 11.14 75.70
C MET A 1 4.43 11.55 74.25
N ARG A 2 5.47 11.03 73.58
CA ARG A 2 5.73 11.27 72.14
C ARG A 2 5.10 10.13 71.34
N LYS A 3 4.18 10.44 70.42
CA LYS A 3 3.62 9.46 69.49
C LYS A 3 4.48 9.47 68.22
N CYS A 4 5.23 8.40 67.98
CA CYS A 4 5.87 8.14 66.69
C CYS A 4 4.78 7.81 65.66
N LEU A 5 4.74 8.56 64.57
CA LEU A 5 3.93 8.24 63.40
C LEU A 5 4.84 7.53 62.41
N THR A 6 4.64 6.22 62.23
CA THR A 6 5.41 5.42 61.28
C THR A 6 4.75 5.54 59.91
N ALA A 7 5.40 6.22 58.96
CA ALA A 7 4.97 6.25 57.57
C ALA A 7 5.39 4.97 56.87
N LEU A 8 4.42 4.17 56.42
CA LEU A 8 4.64 2.97 55.62
C LEU A 8 4.77 3.40 54.14
N VAL A 9 6.00 3.48 53.65
CA VAL A 9 6.25 3.69 52.21
C VAL A 9 6.16 2.34 51.51
N LEU A 10 5.08 2.12 50.76
CA LEU A 10 4.91 0.94 49.92
C LEU A 10 5.73 1.12 48.63
N LEU A 11 6.94 0.56 48.59
CA LEU A 11 7.69 0.43 47.34
C LEU A 11 7.06 -0.71 46.52
N MET A 12 6.28 -0.35 45.50
CA MET A 12 5.94 -1.29 44.43
C MET A 12 7.13 -1.40 43.47
N SER A 13 7.90 -2.48 43.59
CA SER A 13 8.88 -2.86 42.57
C SER A 13 8.13 -3.37 41.34
N VAL A 14 8.14 -2.61 40.25
CA VAL A 14 7.69 -3.10 38.94
C VAL A 14 8.83 -3.97 38.38
N ALA A 15 8.70 -5.29 38.51
CA ALA A 15 9.57 -6.21 37.79
C ALA A 15 9.19 -6.15 36.30
N VAL A 16 9.98 -5.42 35.51
CA VAL A 16 9.91 -5.51 34.05
C VAL A 16 10.58 -6.83 33.69
N SER A 17 9.78 -7.89 33.58
CA SER A 17 10.24 -9.14 32.96
C SER A 17 10.45 -8.84 31.47
N ALA A 18 11.70 -8.92 31.02
CA ALA A 18 12.00 -8.91 29.58
C ALA A 18 11.24 -10.09 28.96
N LYS A 19 10.29 -9.79 28.07
CA LYS A 19 9.60 -10.83 27.32
C LYS A 19 10.65 -11.49 26.42
N ASP A 20 11.04 -12.73 26.73
CA ASP A 20 12.00 -13.48 25.93
C ASP A 20 11.43 -13.63 24.52
N PHE A 21 12.00 -12.89 23.56
CA PHE A 21 11.71 -13.06 22.14
C PHE A 21 12.39 -14.33 21.66
N LYS A 22 11.79 -15.47 22.00
CA LYS A 22 12.25 -16.78 21.55
C LYS A 22 12.10 -16.95 20.03
N ASP A 23 11.16 -16.20 19.45
CA ASP A 23 10.86 -16.12 18.03
C ASP A 23 10.79 -14.65 17.60
N VAL A 24 11.15 -14.35 16.34
CA VAL A 24 10.99 -13.03 15.71
C VAL A 24 9.70 -13.03 14.88
N PRO A 25 8.80 -12.04 15.04
CA PRO A 25 7.62 -11.91 14.19
C PRO A 25 8.00 -11.81 12.72
N LYS A 26 7.30 -12.55 11.85
CA LYS A 26 7.59 -12.59 10.41
C LYS A 26 6.98 -11.43 9.63
N ALA A 27 5.93 -10.82 10.18
CA ALA A 27 5.29 -9.67 9.58
C ALA A 27 4.68 -8.74 10.63
N TRP A 28 4.47 -7.50 10.21
CA TRP A 28 3.80 -6.49 11.00
C TRP A 28 2.95 -5.59 10.09
N LYS A 29 1.91 -4.98 10.65
CA LYS A 29 1.11 -3.95 9.98
C LYS A 29 0.59 -2.92 10.97
N TRP A 30 0.43 -1.68 10.53
CA TRP A 30 -0.38 -0.70 11.26
C TRP A 30 -1.84 -1.17 11.24
N VAL A 31 -2.52 -1.09 12.39
CA VAL A 31 -3.94 -1.42 12.56
C VAL A 31 -4.73 -0.26 13.19
N GLY A 32 -4.02 0.81 13.52
CA GLY A 32 -4.58 2.07 13.99
C GLY A 32 -3.49 3.13 14.10
N LYS A 33 -3.88 4.33 14.53
CA LYS A 33 -2.98 5.50 14.62
C LYS A 33 -1.67 5.22 15.35
N ASN A 34 -1.77 4.53 16.49
CA ASN A 34 -0.63 4.23 17.37
C ASN A 34 -0.44 2.72 17.54
N GLU A 35 -1.16 1.87 16.81
CA GLU A 35 -1.21 0.44 17.08
C GLU A 35 -0.62 -0.35 15.91
N VAL A 36 0.36 -1.19 16.23
CA VAL A 36 1.06 -2.06 15.29
C VAL A 36 0.77 -3.51 15.68
N ALA A 37 0.19 -4.29 14.77
CA ALA A 37 0.02 -5.72 14.92
C ALA A 37 1.25 -6.47 14.42
N LEU A 38 1.67 -7.51 15.14
CA LEU A 38 2.77 -8.39 14.80
C LEU A 38 2.28 -9.83 14.76
N THR A 39 2.82 -10.62 13.81
CA THR A 39 2.42 -12.01 13.59
C THR A 39 3.61 -12.89 13.23
N TYR A 40 3.49 -14.18 13.54
CA TYR A 40 4.52 -15.19 13.25
C TYR A 40 4.22 -16.05 12.02
N ASP A 41 2.99 -16.00 11.50
CA ASP A 41 2.52 -16.83 10.39
C ASP A 41 1.79 -16.04 9.28
N HIS A 42 1.79 -14.71 9.37
CA HIS A 42 1.09 -13.79 8.47
C HIS A 42 -0.45 -13.75 8.65
N SER A 43 -1.01 -14.48 9.63
CA SER A 43 -2.46 -14.55 9.84
C SER A 43 -3.03 -13.30 10.52
N PHE A 44 -2.30 -12.66 11.44
CA PHE A 44 -2.81 -11.57 12.29
C PHE A 44 -4.07 -11.92 13.12
N THR A 45 -4.36 -13.21 13.22
CA THR A 45 -5.47 -13.80 13.98
C THR A 45 -5.01 -14.95 14.87
N GLY A 46 -3.71 -15.26 14.86
CA GLY A 46 -3.15 -16.38 15.59
C GLY A 46 -3.09 -16.10 17.09
N ASN A 47 -3.15 -17.15 17.90
CA ASN A 47 -3.09 -17.04 19.37
C ASN A 47 -1.77 -16.42 19.88
N LYS A 48 -0.71 -16.43 19.07
CA LYS A 48 0.60 -15.81 19.37
C LYS A 48 0.72 -14.38 18.84
N ASP A 49 -0.25 -13.92 18.06
CA ASP A 49 -0.24 -12.59 17.48
C ASP A 49 -0.63 -11.57 18.55
N PHE A 50 -0.01 -10.39 18.48
CA PHE A 50 -0.23 -9.32 19.44
C PHE A 50 -0.13 -7.96 18.75
N SER A 51 -0.79 -6.96 19.32
CA SER A 51 -0.56 -5.56 18.96
C SER A 51 0.28 -4.86 20.03
N VAL A 52 1.02 -3.84 19.60
CA VAL A 52 1.77 -2.94 20.46
C VAL A 52 1.34 -1.52 20.14
N ASN A 53 1.05 -0.76 21.19
CA ASN A 53 0.93 0.66 21.06
C ASN A 53 2.33 1.28 20.89
N ALA A 54 2.66 1.76 19.70
CA ALA A 54 3.99 2.26 19.32
C ALA A 54 4.47 3.47 20.16
N VAL A 55 3.56 4.16 20.86
CA VAL A 55 3.91 5.31 21.72
C VAL A 55 4.12 4.87 23.17
N THR A 56 3.22 4.02 23.69
CA THR A 56 3.20 3.65 25.12
C THR A 56 3.89 2.32 25.42
N GLY A 57 4.17 1.51 24.39
CA GLY A 57 4.69 0.14 24.53
C GLY A 57 3.66 -0.87 25.06
N LYS A 58 2.40 -0.45 25.29
CA LYS A 58 1.36 -1.35 25.79
C LYS A 58 1.10 -2.47 24.79
N VAL A 59 1.16 -3.72 25.25
CA VAL A 59 0.89 -4.93 24.46
C VAL A 59 -0.55 -5.39 24.67
N THR A 60 -1.22 -5.76 23.59
CA THR A 60 -2.53 -6.43 23.59
C THR A 60 -2.38 -7.79 22.91
N GLU A 61 -2.70 -8.88 23.61
CA GLU A 61 -2.65 -10.24 23.08
C GLU A 61 -4.02 -10.69 22.59
N GLY A 62 -4.06 -11.75 21.77
CA GLY A 62 -5.32 -12.29 21.26
C GLY A 62 -6.00 -11.36 20.25
N ILE A 63 -5.19 -10.71 19.42
CA ILE A 63 -5.70 -9.83 18.37
C ILE A 63 -6.40 -10.64 17.29
N CYS A 64 -7.48 -10.08 16.76
CA CYS A 64 -8.18 -10.59 15.60
C CYS A 64 -8.30 -9.45 14.60
N TYR A 65 -7.22 -9.22 13.85
CA TYR A 65 -7.30 -8.35 12.68
C TYR A 65 -7.47 -9.26 11.47
N PRO A 66 -8.38 -8.94 10.53
CA PRO A 66 -8.55 -9.75 9.34
C PRO A 66 -7.18 -9.99 8.70
N ALA A 67 -6.94 -11.25 8.33
CA ALA A 67 -5.69 -11.69 7.75
C ALA A 67 -5.30 -10.78 6.60
N LYS A 68 -4.00 -10.67 6.36
CA LYS A 68 -3.51 -10.09 5.12
C LYS A 68 -4.25 -10.84 4.00
N PHE A 69 -5.09 -10.09 3.29
CA PHE A 69 -6.00 -10.63 2.31
C PHE A 69 -5.25 -11.51 1.33
N THR A 70 -5.53 -12.81 1.34
CA THR A 70 -5.17 -13.68 0.23
C THR A 70 -5.92 -13.25 -1.03
N GLU A 71 -7.12 -12.64 -0.87
CA GLU A 71 -7.98 -12.21 -1.97
C GLU A 71 -8.75 -10.92 -1.65
N PHE A 72 -9.04 -10.13 -2.68
CA PHE A 72 -9.96 -9.00 -2.58
C PHE A 72 -11.41 -9.50 -2.68
N PRO A 73 -12.34 -9.09 -1.79
CA PRO A 73 -13.72 -9.61 -1.79
C PRO A 73 -14.46 -9.29 -3.09
N PHE A 74 -14.01 -8.24 -3.78
CA PHE A 74 -14.34 -7.90 -5.15
C PHE A 74 -13.22 -7.02 -5.71
N ARG A 75 -13.14 -6.94 -7.04
CA ARG A 75 -12.21 -6.04 -7.73
C ARG A 75 -13.03 -5.05 -8.57
N PRO A 76 -12.96 -3.74 -8.28
CA PRO A 76 -13.54 -2.74 -9.17
C PRO A 76 -13.01 -2.89 -10.59
N GLU A 77 -13.86 -2.67 -11.58
CA GLU A 77 -13.46 -2.73 -12.98
C GLU A 77 -12.35 -1.70 -13.27
N GLY A 78 -11.34 -2.12 -14.04
CA GLY A 78 -10.19 -1.28 -14.37
C GLY A 78 -9.23 -0.98 -13.21
N ALA A 79 -9.48 -1.49 -12.00
CA ALA A 79 -8.63 -1.21 -10.85
C ALA A 79 -7.29 -1.95 -10.91
N VAL A 80 -6.23 -1.19 -10.67
CA VAL A 80 -4.88 -1.68 -10.41
C VAL A 80 -4.36 -1.15 -9.08
N ASN A 81 -3.29 -1.76 -8.56
CA ASN A 81 -2.64 -1.35 -7.29
C ASN A 81 -3.54 -1.39 -6.06
N LEU A 82 -4.53 -2.30 -6.03
CA LEU A 82 -5.47 -2.42 -4.91
C LEU A 82 -4.73 -2.58 -3.58
N THR A 83 -5.09 -1.75 -2.62
CA THR A 83 -4.45 -1.71 -1.30
C THR A 83 -5.49 -1.39 -0.23
N TYR A 84 -5.60 -2.27 0.77
CA TYR A 84 -6.49 -2.05 1.90
C TYR A 84 -6.07 -0.89 2.78
N SER A 85 -7.06 -0.21 3.34
CA SER A 85 -6.84 0.63 4.52
C SER A 85 -6.39 -0.24 5.71
N PRO A 86 -5.60 0.30 6.66
CA PRO A 86 -5.12 -0.43 7.85
C PRO A 86 -6.18 -1.17 8.66
N ASP A 87 -7.37 -0.58 8.77
CA ASP A 87 -8.56 -1.14 9.44
C ASP A 87 -9.39 -2.07 8.55
N SER A 88 -8.97 -2.32 7.31
CA SER A 88 -9.63 -3.23 6.37
C SER A 88 -11.08 -2.89 6.02
N THR A 89 -11.51 -1.63 6.19
CA THR A 89 -12.87 -1.19 5.83
C THR A 89 -12.97 -0.60 4.43
N LYS A 90 -11.84 -0.19 3.84
CA LYS A 90 -11.74 0.43 2.52
C LYS A 90 -10.62 -0.18 1.68
N MET A 91 -10.71 0.00 0.37
CA MET A 91 -9.63 -0.28 -0.57
C MET A 91 -9.32 0.98 -1.38
N ALA A 92 -8.06 1.33 -1.51
CA ALA A 92 -7.60 2.33 -2.47
C ALA A 92 -7.04 1.62 -3.69
N PHE A 93 -7.17 2.25 -4.85
CA PHE A 93 -6.69 1.72 -6.13
C PHE A 93 -6.49 2.86 -7.12
N THR A 94 -5.78 2.56 -8.19
CA THR A 94 -5.65 3.46 -9.33
C THR A 94 -6.47 2.94 -10.51
N ARG A 95 -7.15 3.83 -11.21
CA ARG A 95 -7.93 3.56 -12.43
C ARG A 95 -7.89 4.80 -13.30
N ASP A 96 -7.60 4.62 -14.59
CA ASP A 96 -7.47 5.69 -15.58
C ASP A 96 -6.56 6.83 -15.08
N ASN A 97 -5.40 6.43 -14.52
CA ASN A 97 -4.38 7.29 -13.92
C ASN A 97 -4.87 8.24 -12.81
N ASN A 98 -6.05 7.97 -12.25
CA ASN A 98 -6.61 8.64 -11.10
C ASN A 98 -6.60 7.72 -9.88
N LEU A 99 -6.56 8.34 -8.70
CA LEU A 99 -6.64 7.65 -7.42
C LEU A 99 -8.11 7.54 -6.97
N TRP A 100 -8.49 6.36 -6.52
CA TRP A 100 -9.85 6.02 -6.09
C TRP A 100 -9.84 5.30 -4.75
N VAL A 101 -10.96 5.38 -4.04
CA VAL A 101 -11.25 4.60 -2.84
C VAL A 101 -12.61 3.95 -2.99
N VAL A 102 -12.74 2.72 -2.51
CA VAL A 102 -14.03 2.03 -2.37
C VAL A 102 -14.24 1.58 -0.94
N ASP A 103 -15.45 1.80 -0.45
CA ASP A 103 -15.91 1.24 0.82
C ASP A 103 -16.33 -0.22 0.62
N ILE A 104 -15.78 -1.14 1.42
CA ILE A 104 -15.98 -2.58 1.19
C ILE A 104 -17.41 -3.01 1.51
N ALA A 105 -18.01 -2.45 2.56
CA ALA A 105 -19.34 -2.85 3.02
C ALA A 105 -20.43 -2.40 2.05
N THR A 106 -20.32 -1.17 1.56
CA THR A 106 -21.32 -0.56 0.66
C THR A 106 -21.00 -0.74 -0.82
N LYS A 107 -19.75 -1.10 -1.15
CA LYS A 107 -19.20 -1.09 -2.51
C LYS A 107 -19.24 0.28 -3.19
N GLY A 108 -19.42 1.35 -2.41
CA GLY A 108 -19.45 2.72 -2.91
C GLY A 108 -18.05 3.21 -3.26
N GLU A 109 -17.85 3.61 -4.52
CA GLU A 109 -16.59 4.17 -5.02
C GLU A 109 -16.57 5.70 -4.89
N THR A 110 -15.38 6.24 -4.65
CA THR A 110 -15.11 7.68 -4.58
C THR A 110 -13.79 7.98 -5.27
N GLN A 111 -13.85 8.84 -6.29
CA GLN A 111 -12.68 9.36 -6.96
C GLN A 111 -12.01 10.44 -6.10
N LEU A 112 -10.69 10.38 -5.94
CA LEU A 112 -9.92 11.34 -5.15
C LEU A 112 -9.16 12.36 -6.00
N THR A 113 -8.79 11.99 -7.23
CA THR A 113 -8.10 12.87 -8.19
C THR A 113 -8.83 12.85 -9.52
N PHE A 114 -8.74 13.94 -10.30
CA PHE A 114 -9.58 14.14 -11.49
C PHE A 114 -8.81 14.56 -12.74
N ASP A 115 -7.49 14.69 -12.65
CA ASP A 115 -6.63 15.21 -13.72
C ASP A 115 -5.74 14.13 -14.36
N GLY A 116 -5.97 12.85 -14.03
CA GLY A 116 -5.28 11.73 -14.66
C GLY A 116 -5.43 11.75 -16.18
N SER A 117 -4.33 11.47 -16.87
CA SER A 117 -4.22 11.45 -18.33
C SER A 117 -3.07 10.53 -18.76
N ASP A 118 -2.76 10.46 -20.05
CA ASP A 118 -1.63 9.67 -20.55
C ASP A 118 -0.27 10.14 -20.00
N VAL A 119 -0.18 11.37 -19.48
CA VAL A 119 1.07 11.92 -18.92
C VAL A 119 0.96 12.28 -17.45
N ILE A 120 -0.25 12.34 -16.88
CA ILE A 120 -0.46 12.62 -15.46
C ILE A 120 -0.86 11.34 -14.73
N LEU A 121 -0.04 10.93 -13.76
CA LEU A 121 -0.21 9.70 -12.99
C LEU A 121 -0.43 10.00 -11.51
N ASN A 122 -1.64 9.76 -11.00
CA ASN A 122 -1.97 9.95 -9.59
C ASN A 122 -1.91 8.63 -8.82
N GLY A 123 -0.94 8.49 -7.90
CA GLY A 123 -0.77 7.28 -7.09
C GLY A 123 -0.24 6.08 -7.88
N TYR A 124 0.12 6.27 -9.15
CA TYR A 124 0.77 5.30 -10.02
C TYR A 124 2.16 5.84 -10.36
N SER A 125 3.21 5.03 -10.24
CA SER A 125 4.58 5.50 -10.45
C SER A 125 4.94 5.64 -11.92
N SER A 126 5.70 6.69 -12.26
CA SER A 126 6.42 6.72 -13.53
C SER A 126 7.48 5.59 -13.59
N TRP A 127 7.96 5.28 -14.80
CA TRP A 127 8.83 4.13 -15.03
C TRP A 127 10.13 4.14 -14.21
N VAL A 128 10.88 5.25 -14.21
CA VAL A 128 12.14 5.36 -13.42
C VAL A 128 11.86 5.20 -11.92
N TYR A 129 10.77 5.77 -11.42
CA TYR A 129 10.41 5.62 -10.01
C TYR A 129 10.03 4.20 -9.66
N TYR A 130 9.34 3.49 -10.55
CA TYR A 130 9.03 2.08 -10.36
C TYR A 130 10.29 1.20 -10.33
N GLU A 131 11.20 1.39 -11.28
CA GLU A 131 12.36 0.51 -11.44
C GLU A 131 13.42 0.77 -10.37
N GLU A 132 13.75 2.05 -10.13
CA GLU A 132 14.97 2.42 -9.43
C GLU A 132 14.74 2.98 -8.01
N ILE A 133 13.57 3.60 -7.75
CA ILE A 133 13.35 4.37 -6.50
C ILE A 133 12.41 3.66 -5.53
N LEU A 134 11.18 3.37 -5.97
CA LEU A 134 10.15 2.69 -5.19
C LEU A 134 10.32 1.17 -5.26
N GLY A 135 10.88 0.69 -6.37
CA GLY A 135 11.21 -0.71 -6.60
C GLY A 135 10.03 -1.55 -7.07
N ARG A 136 10.37 -2.61 -7.83
CA ARG A 136 9.41 -3.57 -8.41
C ARG A 136 8.40 -4.19 -7.43
N PRO A 137 8.72 -4.43 -6.13
CA PRO A 137 7.75 -4.93 -5.15
C PRO A 137 6.54 -4.01 -4.92
N THR A 138 6.62 -2.73 -5.32
CA THR A 138 5.47 -1.82 -5.25
C THR A 138 4.45 -2.06 -6.34
N HIS A 139 4.79 -2.77 -7.41
CA HIS A 139 3.94 -3.00 -8.58
C HIS A 139 3.32 -1.70 -9.10
N TYR A 140 4.14 -0.67 -9.32
CA TYR A 140 3.71 0.68 -9.71
C TYR A 140 2.86 1.47 -8.70
N ARG A 141 2.56 0.94 -7.52
CA ARG A 141 1.84 1.70 -6.48
C ARG A 141 2.72 2.85 -5.96
N ALA A 142 2.21 4.07 -6.05
CA ALA A 142 2.83 5.28 -5.52
C ALA A 142 1.91 6.04 -4.54
N PHE A 143 1.15 5.29 -3.72
CA PHE A 143 0.30 5.81 -2.67
C PHE A 143 0.34 4.95 -1.40
N TRP A 144 0.01 5.56 -0.26
CA TRP A 144 0.03 4.94 1.07
C TRP A 144 -1.08 5.49 1.96
N TRP A 145 -1.78 4.58 2.63
CA TRP A 145 -2.76 4.93 3.65
C TRP A 145 -2.09 5.50 4.91
N SER A 146 -2.73 6.47 5.54
CA SER A 146 -2.40 6.86 6.91
C SER A 146 -2.71 5.69 7.86
N PRO A 147 -1.96 5.53 8.97
CA PRO A 147 -2.18 4.44 9.94
C PRO A 147 -3.59 4.40 10.55
N ASP A 148 -4.31 5.52 10.51
CA ASP A 148 -5.69 5.65 10.99
C ASP A 148 -6.76 5.48 9.90
N SER A 149 -6.38 5.04 8.69
CA SER A 149 -7.27 4.80 7.54
C SER A 149 -8.01 6.02 6.99
N ARG A 150 -7.68 7.25 7.42
CA ARG A 150 -8.46 8.46 7.05
C ARG A 150 -7.90 9.24 5.88
N LYS A 151 -6.61 9.06 5.55
CA LYS A 151 -5.92 9.85 4.54
C LYS A 151 -5.08 8.95 3.67
N ILE A 152 -4.77 9.43 2.46
CA ILE A 152 -3.82 8.81 1.55
C ILE A 152 -2.79 9.86 1.19
N GLY A 153 -1.51 9.53 1.39
CA GLY A 153 -0.39 10.25 0.77
C GLY A 153 -0.06 9.58 -0.55
N PHE A 154 0.19 10.35 -1.60
CA PHE A 154 0.51 9.81 -2.92
C PHE A 154 1.45 10.73 -3.68
N TYR A 155 2.14 10.17 -4.66
CA TYR A 155 2.85 10.96 -5.68
C TYR A 155 1.96 11.19 -6.88
N ARG A 156 1.96 12.43 -7.38
CA ARG A 156 1.48 12.81 -8.71
C ARG A 156 2.71 12.96 -9.61
N PHE A 157 2.80 12.17 -10.66
CA PHE A 157 3.84 12.33 -11.67
C PHE A 157 3.28 13.09 -12.87
N ASP A 158 4.07 14.04 -13.35
CA ASP A 158 3.79 14.80 -14.56
C ASP A 158 4.89 14.50 -15.58
N ASN A 159 4.54 13.68 -16.57
CA ASN A 159 5.45 13.26 -17.63
C ASN A 159 5.32 14.14 -18.88
N SER A 160 4.63 15.28 -18.83
CA SER A 160 4.40 16.12 -20.02
C SER A 160 5.68 16.64 -20.67
N GLU A 161 6.75 16.81 -19.89
CA GLU A 161 8.08 17.22 -20.37
C GLU A 161 9.04 16.05 -20.62
N VAL A 162 8.59 14.81 -20.41
CA VAL A 162 9.42 13.62 -20.64
C VAL A 162 9.40 13.27 -22.13
N PRO A 163 10.55 13.25 -22.82
CA PRO A 163 10.58 12.91 -24.23
C PRO A 163 10.19 11.45 -24.47
N VAL A 164 9.42 11.21 -25.53
CA VAL A 164 9.09 9.85 -25.96
C VAL A 164 10.28 9.24 -26.69
N PHE A 165 10.70 8.06 -26.25
CA PHE A 165 11.70 7.26 -26.94
C PHE A 165 11.07 5.95 -27.45
N PRO A 166 11.04 5.72 -28.78
CA PRO A 166 10.46 4.50 -29.33
C PRO A 166 11.36 3.29 -29.03
N ILE A 167 10.76 2.22 -28.53
CA ILE A 167 11.40 0.91 -28.37
C ILE A 167 10.84 -0.01 -29.45
N TYR A 168 11.72 -0.50 -30.34
CA TYR A 168 11.34 -1.40 -31.43
C TYR A 168 11.32 -2.84 -30.95
N SER A 169 10.28 -3.58 -31.34
CA SER A 169 10.21 -5.03 -31.12
C SER A 169 11.27 -5.73 -31.96
N PRO A 170 12.05 -6.68 -31.40
CA PRO A 170 12.95 -7.54 -32.18
C PRO A 170 12.19 -8.57 -33.02
N PHE A 171 10.88 -8.74 -32.79
CA PHE A 171 9.99 -9.57 -33.59
C PHE A 171 9.25 -8.65 -34.56
N ALA A 172 9.70 -8.65 -35.82
CA ALA A 172 9.29 -7.72 -36.87
C ALA A 172 7.95 -8.09 -37.56
N GLU A 173 7.34 -9.21 -37.19
CA GLU A 173 6.01 -9.62 -37.63
C GLU A 173 5.04 -9.44 -36.46
N ASP A 174 3.84 -8.91 -36.71
CA ASP A 174 2.72 -8.69 -35.77
C ASP A 174 2.47 -7.25 -35.30
N ALA A 175 2.74 -6.25 -36.14
CA ALA A 175 2.09 -4.94 -35.96
C ALA A 175 0.54 -5.00 -36.11
N ASP A 176 -0.01 -6.04 -36.74
CA ASP A 176 -1.44 -6.14 -37.12
C ASP A 176 -2.18 -7.38 -36.58
N ARG A 177 -1.51 -8.34 -35.92
CA ARG A 177 -2.15 -9.65 -35.59
C ARG A 177 -2.45 -9.93 -34.12
N SER A 178 -1.97 -9.12 -33.19
CA SER A 178 -2.09 -9.43 -31.76
C SER A 178 -3.24 -8.72 -31.04
N GLY A 179 -3.87 -7.69 -31.63
CA GLY A 179 -4.72 -6.75 -30.86
C GLY A 179 -3.98 -6.13 -29.65
N MET A 180 -2.66 -6.30 -29.61
CA MET A 180 -1.72 -5.98 -28.55
C MET A 180 -0.48 -5.41 -29.25
N GLY A 181 -0.66 -4.32 -29.99
CA GLY A 181 0.42 -3.53 -30.56
C GLY A 181 1.18 -2.86 -29.41
N LEU A 182 2.09 -3.59 -28.78
CA LEU A 182 2.92 -3.06 -27.71
C LEU A 182 4.07 -2.25 -28.31
N ALA A 183 3.74 -1.05 -28.80
CA ALA A 183 4.66 0.06 -28.61
C ALA A 183 4.66 0.33 -27.09
N TYR A 184 5.77 0.07 -26.41
CA TYR A 184 5.96 0.59 -25.05
C TYR A 184 6.08 2.11 -25.15
N SER A 185 4.92 2.77 -25.19
CA SER A 185 4.80 4.17 -24.85
C SER A 185 5.08 4.28 -23.36
N GLN A 186 6.15 4.99 -22.98
CA GLN A 186 6.39 5.35 -21.58
C GLN A 186 5.37 6.37 -21.06
N ASN A 187 4.44 6.81 -21.91
CA ASN A 187 3.28 7.58 -21.53
C ASN A 187 2.17 6.60 -21.17
N ALA A 188 1.59 6.83 -20.01
CA ALA A 188 0.56 6.03 -19.42
C ALA A 188 -0.51 5.62 -20.44
N GLY A 189 -0.69 4.31 -20.61
CA GLY A 189 -1.94 3.73 -21.10
C GLY A 189 -2.35 3.91 -22.56
N ALA A 190 -1.62 4.62 -23.42
CA ALA A 190 -2.04 4.79 -24.82
C ALA A 190 -0.94 4.45 -25.84
N ALA A 191 -1.24 3.47 -26.70
CA ALA A 191 -0.50 3.22 -27.94
C ALA A 191 -0.85 4.31 -28.95
N VAL A 192 0.15 5.07 -29.40
CA VAL A 192 -0.01 6.06 -30.49
C VAL A 192 0.55 5.44 -31.76
N ALA A 193 -0.30 5.29 -32.79
CA ALA A 193 0.14 4.90 -34.13
C ALA A 193 0.95 6.04 -34.75
N LEU A 194 2.15 5.74 -35.27
CA LEU A 194 2.94 6.70 -36.03
C LEU A 194 2.44 6.73 -37.49
N PRO A 195 1.97 7.87 -38.02
CA PRO A 195 1.70 7.98 -39.44
C PRO A 195 3.02 8.03 -40.23
N ASN A 196 3.09 7.21 -41.29
CA ASN A 196 4.08 7.28 -42.38
C ASN A 196 5.51 6.82 -42.09
N VAL A 197 5.71 5.61 -41.56
CA VAL A 197 7.00 4.92 -41.73
C VAL A 197 6.81 3.73 -42.66
N SER A 198 7.12 3.94 -43.94
CA SER A 198 7.19 2.87 -44.93
C SER A 198 8.46 2.07 -44.69
N PRO A 199 8.40 0.74 -44.57
CA PRO A 199 9.61 -0.07 -44.39
C PRO A 199 10.41 -0.11 -45.71
N THR A 200 11.71 0.19 -45.61
CA THR A 200 12.74 -0.21 -46.59
C THR A 200 13.49 -1.39 -46.05
#